data_AF-A0AAN7WJT8-F1
#
_entry.id   AF-A0AAN7WJT8-F1
#
_cell.length_a   1.000
_cell.length_b   1.000
_cell.length_c   1.000
_cell.angle_alpha   90.00
_cell.angle_beta   90.00
_cell.angle_gamma   90.00
#
_symmetry.space_group_name_H-M   'P 1'
#
loop_
_entity.id
_entity.type
_entity.pdbx_description
1 polymer ?
#
loop_
_entity_poly.entity_id
_entity_poly.type
_entity_poly.pdbx_seq_one_letter_code
_entity_poly.pdbx_strand_id
1 'polypeptide(L)'
;MLPASDEYFEREVARVCTLRQGKYYLKTNIKIYKTWQEDAIALSTSTLNDMSRYDPKTQAFQHTVRIEHPEAFTLRPVVPLSGAYMHRKILVLEPYTKIFRFMDLPPELRVVVYEMVLSEPDPISMTTYKFRPVRETFPNQALYQDLKWDPSLGKWTDQLPSSASLLRVNRQMNAETAPLLYGHKTTFNFNRMQDLRLFLSSINTMRHHLRSIRFVSDYRYEQQEGALAFYLLKDATMLRSFYLSYRIFFGPPHLPFDAEQLVRDSEGLLENLYLSQLKGKEGVDVRKVFSIESGDLGTCRECATHPPRLLGVEAREESGLRAVICERVAKKWPQKSRWR
;
A
#
# COMPACT_ATOMS: atom_id res chain seq x y z
N MET A 1 78.33 35.51 9.83
CA MET A 1 78.48 34.29 10.65
C MET A 1 77.11 33.81 11.05
N LEU A 2 76.81 32.60 10.58
CA LEU A 2 75.71 31.69 10.92
C LEU A 2 74.25 32.11 10.63
N PRO A 3 73.43 31.13 10.23
CA PRO A 3 72.25 31.31 9.37
C PRO A 3 70.95 31.13 10.17
N ALA A 4 69.90 31.84 9.75
CA ALA A 4 68.55 31.50 10.17
C ALA A 4 68.13 30.24 9.41
N SER A 5 67.98 29.16 10.14
CA SER A 5 67.58 27.83 9.69
C SER A 5 66.17 27.80 9.12
N ASP A 6 66.05 27.06 8.01
CA ASP A 6 64.88 26.68 7.22
C ASP A 6 63.80 25.87 7.98
N GLU A 7 63.36 26.29 9.16
CA GLU A 7 62.44 25.46 9.98
C GLU A 7 61.05 26.07 10.27
N TYR A 8 60.66 27.11 9.55
CA TYR A 8 59.34 27.75 9.73
C TYR A 8 58.42 27.77 8.49
N PHE A 9 58.88 27.26 7.34
CA PHE A 9 58.08 27.30 6.10
C PHE A 9 57.42 25.95 5.71
N GLU A 10 57.70 24.86 6.42
CA GLU A 10 57.15 23.53 6.08
C GLU A 10 55.93 23.09 6.92
N ARG A 11 55.39 23.92 7.83
CA ARG A 11 54.23 23.54 8.67
C ARG A 11 52.85 23.96 8.15
N GLU A 12 52.75 24.57 6.97
CA GLU A 12 51.50 25.20 6.52
C GLU A 12 50.89 24.64 5.21
N VAL A 13 51.29 23.45 4.73
CA VAL A 13 50.79 22.92 3.42
C VAL A 13 49.98 21.62 3.51
N ALA A 14 49.84 21.00 4.68
CA ALA A 14 49.06 19.76 4.84
C ALA A 14 47.86 19.87 5.80
N ARG A 15 47.06 20.95 5.70
CA ARG A 15 45.79 21.11 6.43
C ARG A 15 44.65 21.58 5.53
N VAL A 16 44.30 20.73 4.56
CA VAL A 16 42.94 20.74 3.97
C VAL A 16 42.31 19.38 4.26
N CYS A 17 42.17 19.10 5.55
CA CYS A 17 41.05 18.41 6.17
C CYS A 17 41.23 18.60 7.68
N THR A 18 40.11 18.93 8.34
CA THR A 18 39.84 19.01 9.78
C THR A 18 40.39 20.13 10.68
N LEU A 19 39.39 20.82 11.28
CA LEU A 19 39.27 21.23 12.69
C LEU A 19 40.10 22.42 13.22
N ARG A 20 39.49 23.61 13.12
CA ARG A 20 39.41 24.51 14.28
C ARG A 20 37.95 24.73 14.63
N GLN A 21 37.60 24.37 15.87
CA GLN A 21 36.31 24.63 16.48
C GLN A 21 35.97 26.12 16.34
N GLY A 22 35.01 26.40 15.48
CA GLY A 22 34.48 27.74 15.26
C GLY A 22 33.25 27.63 14.40
N LYS A 23 32.07 27.73 15.02
CA LYS A 23 30.81 27.88 14.29
C LYS A 23 30.83 29.26 13.64
N TYR A 24 31.30 29.35 12.40
CA TYR A 24 31.18 30.58 11.62
C TYR A 24 29.94 30.49 10.75
N TYR A 25 28.96 31.34 11.05
CA TYR A 25 27.75 31.51 10.27
C TYR A 25 28.02 32.58 9.20
N LEU A 26 28.04 32.17 7.92
CA LEU A 26 27.94 33.13 6.81
C LEU A 26 26.50 33.61 6.71
N LYS A 27 26.22 34.78 7.29
CA LYS A 27 24.93 35.48 7.15
C LYS A 27 24.98 36.37 5.90
N THR A 28 24.88 35.75 4.74
CA THR A 28 24.37 36.38 3.52
C THR A 28 23.03 35.70 3.21
N ASN A 29 22.13 36.30 2.41
CA ASN A 29 20.79 35.79 2.05
C ASN A 29 20.79 34.44 1.26
N ILE A 30 21.73 33.55 1.54
CA ILE A 30 22.07 32.34 0.82
C ILE A 30 22.01 31.19 1.83
N LYS A 31 21.41 30.07 1.43
CA LYS A 31 21.30 28.82 2.18
C LYS A 31 22.57 28.55 3.01
N ILE A 32 22.39 28.22 4.29
CA ILE A 32 23.49 27.95 5.23
C ILE A 32 24.21 26.67 4.78
N TYR A 33 25.34 26.82 4.10
CA TYR A 33 26.23 25.71 3.79
C TYR A 33 27.03 25.36 5.05
N LYS A 34 26.99 24.08 5.47
CA LYS A 34 27.81 23.58 6.58
C LYS A 34 29.13 23.06 6.01
N THR A 35 30.22 23.28 6.75
CA THR A 35 31.49 22.59 6.49
C THR A 35 31.27 21.09 6.66
N TRP A 36 31.78 20.28 5.74
CA TRP A 36 31.74 18.82 5.84
C TRP A 36 32.45 18.39 7.13
N GLN A 37 31.69 17.82 8.08
CA GLN A 37 32.17 17.50 9.43
C GLN A 37 32.38 16.00 9.68
N GLU A 38 32.08 15.14 8.71
CA GLU A 38 32.14 13.69 8.85
C GLU A 38 33.20 13.11 7.89
N ASP A 39 34.12 12.32 8.43
CA ASP A 39 34.97 11.27 7.82
C ASP A 39 35.49 11.45 6.38
N ALA A 40 35.72 12.70 5.95
CA ALA A 40 36.37 12.99 4.68
C ALA A 40 37.86 12.63 4.76
N ILE A 41 38.19 11.38 4.43
CA ILE A 41 39.57 10.92 4.29
C ILE A 41 40.08 11.40 2.92
N ALA A 42 41.03 12.34 2.93
CA ALA A 42 41.75 12.69 1.72
C ALA A 42 42.68 11.54 1.33
N LEU A 43 42.22 10.68 0.43
CA LEU A 43 43.03 9.62 -0.18
C LEU A 43 43.83 10.21 -1.34
N SER A 44 44.88 11.00 -1.05
CA SER A 44 45.83 11.43 -2.08
C SER A 44 47.06 10.53 -2.08
N THR A 45 47.42 10.01 -3.26
CA THR A 45 48.68 9.26 -3.45
C THR A 45 49.89 10.17 -3.60
N SER A 46 49.70 11.50 -3.61
CA SER A 46 50.71 12.54 -3.80
C SER A 46 50.38 13.79 -2.99
N THR A 47 51.30 14.75 -2.90
CA THR A 47 51.04 16.03 -2.24
C THR A 47 50.08 16.88 -3.08
N LEU A 48 49.25 17.73 -2.43
CA LEU A 48 48.30 18.62 -3.12
C LEU A 48 48.94 19.50 -4.20
N ASN A 49 50.23 19.82 -4.04
CA ASN A 49 51.01 20.62 -5.00
C ASN A 49 51.33 19.84 -6.29
N ASP A 50 51.42 18.51 -6.23
CA ASP A 50 51.77 17.65 -7.38
C ASP A 50 50.56 17.31 -8.26
N MET A 51 49.36 17.63 -7.79
CA MET A 51 48.11 17.25 -8.44
C MET A 51 47.68 18.18 -9.57
N SER A 52 48.24 19.39 -9.67
CA SER A 52 47.93 20.34 -10.75
C SER A 52 48.87 20.12 -11.92
N ARG A 53 48.38 19.48 -12.99
CA ARG A 53 49.17 19.22 -14.20
C ARG A 53 48.77 20.21 -15.30
N TYR A 54 49.75 20.91 -15.85
CA TYR A 54 49.53 21.73 -17.03
C TYR A 54 49.40 20.83 -18.25
N ASP A 55 48.26 20.88 -18.92
CA ASP A 55 48.07 20.20 -20.20
C ASP A 55 48.37 21.18 -21.34
N PRO A 56 49.48 20.97 -22.10
CA PRO A 56 49.88 21.87 -23.16
C PRO A 56 48.90 21.89 -24.34
N LYS A 57 48.05 20.87 -24.50
CA LYS A 57 47.06 20.80 -25.58
C LYS A 57 45.85 21.68 -25.30
N THR A 58 45.35 21.63 -24.08
CA THR A 58 44.21 22.46 -23.64
C THR A 58 44.65 23.82 -23.10
N GLN A 59 45.96 24.04 -22.95
CA GLN A 59 46.58 25.22 -22.34
C GLN A 59 46.02 25.52 -20.94
N ALA A 60 45.61 24.49 -20.21
CA ALA A 60 44.93 24.61 -18.93
C ALA A 60 45.59 23.74 -17.86
N PHE A 61 45.57 24.22 -16.62
CA PHE A 61 45.87 23.37 -15.46
C PHE A 61 44.67 22.47 -15.17
N GLN A 62 44.93 21.17 -15.09
CA GLN A 62 43.95 20.16 -14.74
C GLN A 62 44.28 19.58 -13.37
N HIS A 63 43.25 19.41 -12.55
CA HIS A 63 43.32 18.81 -11.23
C HIS A 63 42.11 17.88 -11.07
N THR A 64 42.37 16.59 -10.84
CA THR A 64 41.32 15.58 -10.73
C THR A 64 41.08 15.25 -9.27
N VAL A 65 39.85 15.50 -8.79
CA VAL A 65 39.40 15.11 -7.45
C VAL A 65 38.41 13.96 -7.58
N ARG A 66 38.66 12.85 -6.88
CA ARG A 66 37.69 11.76 -6.72
C ARG A 66 36.97 11.95 -5.39
N ILE A 67 35.65 11.98 -5.43
CA ILE A 67 34.82 12.17 -4.24
C ILE A 67 33.88 10.97 -4.15
N GLU A 68 33.94 10.27 -3.03
CA GLU A 68 33.06 9.14 -2.71
C GLU A 68 32.09 9.58 -1.62
N HIS A 69 30.80 9.34 -1.84
CA HIS A 69 29.75 9.71 -0.91
C HIS A 69 28.62 8.67 -1.00
N PRO A 70 28.00 8.26 0.13
CA PRO A 70 26.94 7.25 0.12
C PRO A 70 25.65 7.73 -0.57
N GLU A 71 25.39 9.04 -0.55
CA GLU A 71 24.22 9.66 -1.19
C GLU A 71 24.58 10.33 -2.52
N ALA A 72 23.62 10.42 -3.44
CA ALA A 72 23.78 11.12 -4.71
C ALA A 72 23.95 12.64 -4.51
N PHE A 73 24.91 13.23 -5.21
CA PHE A 73 25.22 14.67 -5.12
C PHE A 73 25.44 15.31 -6.50
N THR A 74 25.36 16.64 -6.53
CA THR A 74 25.81 17.48 -7.63
C THR A 74 26.95 18.38 -7.16
N LEU A 75 27.85 18.75 -8.07
CA LEU A 75 28.93 19.69 -7.78
C LEU A 75 28.60 21.05 -8.38
N ARG A 76 28.66 22.10 -7.55
CA ARG A 76 28.50 23.49 -7.97
C ARG A 76 29.74 24.31 -7.62
N PRO A 77 30.43 24.91 -8.59
CA PRO A 77 31.52 25.83 -8.29
C PRO A 77 30.97 27.15 -7.73
N VAL A 78 31.55 27.64 -6.65
CA VAL A 78 31.17 28.91 -5.99
C VAL A 78 32.42 29.70 -5.65
N VAL A 79 32.34 31.02 -5.85
CA VAL A 79 33.34 31.98 -5.37
C VAL A 79 32.67 32.85 -4.31
N PRO A 80 33.01 32.69 -3.02
CA PRO A 80 32.41 33.52 -1.97
C PRO A 80 32.85 34.98 -2.13
N LEU A 81 31.89 35.89 -1.98
CA LEU A 81 32.14 37.34 -2.00
C LEU A 81 32.49 37.90 -0.61
N SER A 82 32.41 37.08 0.44
CA SER A 82 32.67 37.49 1.83
C SER A 82 33.07 36.29 2.70
N GLY A 83 33.77 36.56 3.81
CA GLY A 83 34.16 35.56 4.82
C GLY A 83 35.58 34.99 4.63
N ALA A 84 35.96 34.00 5.46
CA ALA A 84 37.31 33.45 5.50
C ALA A 84 37.79 32.79 4.18
N TYR A 85 36.85 32.46 3.30
CA TYR A 85 37.13 31.86 1.99
C TYR A 85 36.83 32.82 0.82
N MET A 86 36.73 34.13 1.08
CA MET A 86 36.53 35.15 0.05
C MET A 86 37.58 35.03 -1.06
N HIS A 87 37.14 35.16 -2.31
CA HIS A 87 37.97 35.00 -3.52
C HIS A 87 38.59 33.61 -3.75
N ARG A 88 38.30 32.61 -2.92
CA ARG A 88 38.70 31.22 -3.17
C ARG A 88 37.66 30.51 -4.04
N LYS A 89 38.11 29.62 -4.92
CA LYS A 89 37.21 28.72 -5.67
C LYS A 89 36.86 27.52 -4.79
N ILE A 90 35.57 27.33 -4.52
CA ILE A 90 35.07 26.22 -3.70
C ILE A 90 34.18 25.34 -4.57
N LEU A 91 34.30 24.02 -4.42
CA LEU A 91 33.33 23.06 -4.93
C LEU A 91 32.34 22.72 -3.82
N VAL A 92 31.06 23.01 -4.05
CA VAL A 92 29.99 22.69 -3.11
C VAL A 92 29.31 21.40 -3.56
N LEU A 93 29.23 20.43 -2.67
CA LEU A 93 28.38 19.26 -2.83
C LEU A 93 26.96 19.64 -2.43
N GLU A 94 26.05 19.68 -3.40
CA GLU A 94 24.63 19.86 -3.16
C GLU A 94 23.94 18.50 -3.28
N PRO A 95 23.04 18.11 -2.34
CA PRO A 95 22.28 16.88 -2.48
C PRO A 95 21.62 16.82 -3.85
N TYR A 96 21.69 15.67 -4.52
CA TYR A 96 21.05 15.49 -5.81
C TYR A 96 19.53 15.47 -5.58
N THR A 97 18.92 16.65 -5.69
CA THR A 97 17.48 16.87 -5.47
C THR A 97 16.66 16.71 -6.74
N LYS A 98 17.30 16.50 -7.90
CA LYS A 98 16.65 16.10 -9.15
C LYS A 98 16.28 14.62 -9.12
N ILE A 99 15.79 14.15 -7.98
CA ILE A 99 15.23 12.83 -7.82
C ILE A 99 13.96 12.81 -8.67
N PHE A 100 13.83 11.72 -9.41
CA PHE A 100 12.63 11.43 -10.16
C PHE A 100 11.39 11.53 -9.26
N ARG A 101 10.46 12.47 -9.54
CA ARG A 101 9.23 12.57 -8.75
C ARG A 101 8.28 11.49 -9.22
N PHE A 102 7.72 10.72 -8.30
CA PHE A 102 6.76 9.66 -8.64
C PHE A 102 5.58 10.18 -9.48
N MET A 103 5.11 11.40 -9.22
CA MET A 103 4.01 12.02 -9.98
C MET A 103 4.41 12.47 -11.41
N ASP A 104 5.70 12.51 -11.73
CA ASP A 104 6.20 12.79 -13.09
C ASP A 104 6.18 11.52 -13.96
N LEU A 105 5.94 10.33 -13.40
CA LEU A 105 5.65 9.12 -14.18
C LEU A 105 4.37 9.35 -15.00
N PRO A 106 4.29 8.83 -16.23
CA PRO A 106 3.01 8.60 -16.89
C PRO A 106 2.06 7.77 -16.00
N PRO A 107 0.74 8.02 -16.05
CA PRO A 107 -0.25 7.27 -15.27
C PRO A 107 -0.12 5.75 -15.39
N GLU A 108 0.23 5.26 -16.58
CA GLU A 108 0.38 3.83 -16.86
C GLU A 108 1.50 3.21 -16.01
N LEU A 109 2.63 3.91 -15.87
CA LEU A 109 3.74 3.44 -15.04
C LEU A 109 3.42 3.57 -13.55
N ARG A 110 2.65 4.58 -13.13
CA ARG A 110 2.18 4.67 -11.74
C ARG A 110 1.27 3.49 -11.38
N VAL A 111 0.36 3.12 -12.27
CA VAL A 111 -0.52 1.96 -12.10
C VAL A 111 0.28 0.67 -11.94
N VAL A 112 1.35 0.46 -12.74
CA VAL A 112 2.24 -0.71 -12.58
C VAL A 112 2.88 -0.73 -11.18
N VAL A 113 3.38 0.41 -10.70
CA VAL A 113 3.95 0.50 -9.34
C VAL A 113 2.89 0.25 -8.27
N TYR A 114 1.68 0.80 -8.43
CA TYR A 114 0.58 0.56 -7.51
C TYR A 114 0.16 -0.91 -7.48
N GLU A 115 0.11 -1.58 -8.64
CA GLU A 115 -0.17 -3.01 -8.68
C GLU A 115 0.87 -3.81 -7.90
N MET A 116 2.16 -3.47 -8.01
CA MET A 116 3.20 -4.14 -7.24
C MET A 116 3.05 -3.92 -5.72
N VAL A 117 2.69 -2.71 -5.31
CA VAL A 117 2.57 -2.35 -3.88
C VAL A 117 1.26 -2.82 -3.24
N LEU A 118 0.17 -2.87 -4.02
CA LEU A 118 -1.16 -3.23 -3.54
C LEU A 118 -1.53 -4.70 -3.79
N SER A 119 -0.69 -5.45 -4.50
CA SER A 119 -0.90 -6.88 -4.72
C SER A 119 -0.74 -7.62 -3.39
N GLU A 120 -1.84 -8.17 -2.90
CA GLU A 120 -1.87 -9.08 -1.76
C GLU A 120 -2.04 -10.49 -2.33
N PRO A 121 -1.14 -11.44 -2.01
CA PRO A 121 -1.25 -12.81 -2.52
C PRO A 121 -2.44 -13.54 -1.89
N ASP A 122 -2.76 -13.19 -0.65
CA ASP A 122 -3.80 -13.81 0.15
C ASP A 122 -5.00 -12.89 0.33
N PRO A 123 -6.21 -13.45 0.52
CA PRO A 123 -7.37 -12.66 0.91
C PRO A 123 -7.13 -11.84 2.18
N ILE A 124 -7.64 -10.61 2.22
CA ILE A 124 -7.48 -9.71 3.35
C ILE A 124 -8.59 -9.98 4.37
N SER A 125 -8.25 -10.63 5.48
CA SER A 125 -9.17 -10.79 6.61
C SER A 125 -9.37 -9.47 7.37
N MET A 126 -10.62 -9.08 7.50
CA MET A 126 -11.07 -7.87 8.15
C MET A 126 -11.87 -8.19 9.42
N THR A 127 -11.65 -7.41 10.47
CA THR A 127 -12.38 -7.48 11.74
C THR A 127 -12.65 -6.09 12.30
N THR A 128 -13.51 -5.97 13.31
CA THR A 128 -13.79 -4.70 13.98
C THR A 128 -12.99 -4.56 15.27
N TYR A 129 -12.22 -3.48 15.38
CA TYR A 129 -11.58 -3.07 16.62
C TYR A 129 -12.06 -1.67 17.02
N LYS A 130 -12.69 -1.53 18.19
CA LYS A 130 -13.27 -0.27 18.68
C LYS A 130 -14.13 0.45 17.61
N PHE A 131 -15.05 -0.29 16.99
CA PHE A 131 -15.94 0.18 15.92
C PHE A 131 -15.25 0.62 14.62
N ARG A 132 -13.98 0.25 14.41
CA ARG A 132 -13.23 0.53 13.20
C ARG A 132 -12.89 -0.78 12.49
N PRO A 133 -13.13 -0.88 11.17
CA PRO A 133 -12.65 -2.01 10.41
C PRO A 133 -11.11 -1.96 10.34
N VAL A 134 -10.49 -3.05 10.74
CA VAL A 134 -9.04 -3.26 10.74
C VAL A 134 -8.74 -4.62 10.13
N ARG A 135 -7.48 -4.86 9.75
CA ARG A 135 -7.05 -6.22 9.40
C ARG A 135 -7.06 -7.10 10.64
N GLU A 136 -7.38 -8.37 10.51
CA GLU A 136 -7.43 -9.34 11.62
C GLU A 136 -6.08 -9.47 12.35
N THR A 137 -4.98 -9.18 11.68
CA THR A 137 -3.64 -9.16 12.28
C THR A 137 -3.39 -7.98 13.22
N PHE A 138 -4.13 -6.87 13.09
CA PHE A 138 -3.94 -5.65 13.88
C PHE A 138 -4.00 -5.84 15.42
N PRO A 139 -5.00 -6.55 15.99
CA PRO A 139 -5.04 -6.81 17.43
C PRO A 139 -4.01 -7.84 17.92
N ASN A 140 -3.29 -8.54 17.03
CA ASN A 140 -2.39 -9.61 17.44
C ASN A 140 -1.01 -9.06 17.85
N GLN A 141 -0.86 -8.78 19.15
CA GLN A 141 0.39 -8.29 19.75
C GLN A 141 1.60 -9.23 19.50
N ALA A 142 1.38 -10.54 19.33
CA ALA A 142 2.47 -11.48 19.08
C ALA A 142 3.14 -11.28 17.71
N LEU A 143 2.45 -10.65 16.75
CA LEU A 143 3.01 -10.29 15.44
C LEU A 143 3.80 -8.97 15.46
N TYR A 144 3.76 -8.25 16.58
CA TYR A 144 4.30 -6.90 16.71
C TYR A 144 5.27 -6.77 17.90
N GLN A 145 6.02 -7.84 18.20
CA GLN A 145 6.90 -7.91 19.39
C GLN A 145 7.89 -6.74 19.49
N ASP A 146 8.35 -6.23 18.35
CA ASP A 146 9.31 -5.10 18.29
C ASP A 146 8.63 -3.72 18.25
N LEU A 147 7.30 -3.65 18.17
CA LEU A 147 6.56 -2.38 18.10
C LEU A 147 5.99 -2.00 19.47
N LYS A 148 5.98 -0.69 19.77
CA LYS A 148 5.39 -0.19 21.03
C LYS A 148 3.95 0.24 20.78
N TRP A 149 3.00 -0.32 21.54
CA TRP A 149 1.61 0.12 21.51
C TRP A 149 1.46 1.49 22.19
N ASP A 150 0.91 2.48 21.48
CA ASP A 150 0.49 3.75 22.05
C ASP A 150 -1.01 3.70 22.39
N PRO A 151 -1.40 3.64 23.68
CA PRO A 151 -2.79 3.53 24.09
C PRO A 151 -3.60 4.81 23.83
N SER A 152 -2.95 5.97 23.74
CA SER A 152 -3.61 7.25 23.49
C SER A 152 -4.07 7.37 22.03
N LEU A 153 -3.23 6.88 21.11
CA LEU A 153 -3.53 6.86 19.67
C LEU A 153 -4.29 5.60 19.24
N GLY A 154 -4.23 4.54 20.05
CA GLY A 154 -4.77 3.21 19.73
C GLY A 154 -4.07 2.59 18.52
N LYS A 155 -2.75 2.73 18.44
CA LYS A 155 -1.91 2.28 17.32
C LYS A 155 -0.57 1.75 17.80
N TRP A 156 0.02 0.86 17.02
CA TRP A 156 1.43 0.49 17.14
C TRP A 156 2.30 1.63 16.59
N THR A 157 3.28 2.08 17.37
CA THR A 157 4.33 3.02 16.93
C THR A 157 5.42 2.26 16.19
N ASP A 158 6.15 2.96 15.32
CA ASP A 158 7.20 2.40 14.45
C ASP A 158 6.73 1.35 13.42
N GLN A 159 5.41 1.19 13.25
CA GLN A 159 4.84 0.36 12.19
C GLN A 159 5.10 1.00 10.82
N LEU A 160 5.62 0.23 9.87
CA LEU A 160 5.66 0.65 8.48
C LEU A 160 4.24 0.96 7.98
N PRO A 161 4.02 2.06 7.25
CA PRO A 161 2.70 2.40 6.73
C PRO A 161 2.13 1.25 5.89
N SER A 162 0.88 0.87 6.14
CA SER A 162 0.18 -0.07 5.27
C SER A 162 0.11 0.47 3.85
N SER A 163 0.17 -0.40 2.84
CA SER A 163 -0.05 -0.06 1.43
C SER A 163 -1.37 0.69 1.20
N ALA A 164 -2.42 0.41 2.01
CA ALA A 164 -3.68 1.15 2.01
C ALA A 164 -3.54 2.65 2.36
N SER A 165 -2.42 3.05 2.97
CA SER A 165 -2.11 4.46 3.26
C SER A 165 -1.97 5.29 1.98
N LEU A 166 -1.70 4.65 0.82
CA LEU A 166 -1.68 5.31 -0.48
C LEU A 166 -3.00 6.04 -0.80
N LEU A 167 -4.13 5.50 -0.32
CA LEU A 167 -5.44 6.15 -0.48
C LEU A 167 -5.53 7.53 0.18
N ARG A 168 -4.64 7.84 1.12
CA ARG A 168 -4.68 9.05 1.94
C ARG A 168 -3.66 10.11 1.52
N VAL A 169 -2.77 9.79 0.58
CA VAL A 169 -1.65 10.69 0.21
C VAL A 169 -2.16 11.91 -0.54
N ASN A 170 -2.87 11.72 -1.64
CA ASN A 170 -3.53 12.80 -2.39
C ASN A 170 -4.70 12.26 -3.23
N ARG A 171 -5.51 13.16 -3.80
CA ARG A 171 -6.72 12.80 -4.57
C ARG A 171 -6.41 11.98 -5.83
N GLN A 172 -5.31 12.29 -6.51
CA GLN A 172 -4.93 11.61 -7.74
C GLN A 172 -4.49 10.16 -7.44
N MET A 173 -3.62 9.97 -6.45
CA MET A 173 -3.22 8.64 -5.99
C MET A 173 -4.42 7.85 -5.49
N ASN A 174 -5.34 8.49 -4.76
CA ASN A 174 -6.59 7.84 -4.33
C ASN A 174 -7.40 7.31 -5.53
N ALA A 175 -7.62 8.15 -6.55
CA ALA A 175 -8.38 7.77 -7.74
C ALA A 175 -7.72 6.63 -8.53
N GLU A 176 -6.38 6.61 -8.60
CA GLU A 176 -5.62 5.57 -9.31
C GLU A 176 -5.52 4.26 -8.50
N THR A 177 -5.45 4.33 -7.16
CA THR A 177 -5.23 3.16 -6.29
C THR A 177 -6.50 2.51 -5.78
N ALA A 178 -7.59 3.25 -5.58
CA ALA A 178 -8.85 2.68 -5.08
C ALA A 178 -9.39 1.53 -5.96
N PRO A 179 -9.39 1.63 -7.30
CA PRO A 179 -9.82 0.52 -8.15
C PRO A 179 -8.91 -0.71 -8.07
N LEU A 180 -7.64 -0.53 -7.72
CA LEU A 180 -6.67 -1.62 -7.58
C LEU A 180 -6.84 -2.33 -6.24
N LEU A 181 -6.87 -1.56 -5.15
CA LEU A 181 -6.99 -2.10 -3.79
C LEU A 181 -8.34 -2.78 -3.53
N TYR A 182 -9.43 -2.23 -4.04
CA TYR A 182 -10.76 -2.80 -3.83
C TYR A 182 -11.20 -3.71 -4.99
N GLY A 183 -10.42 -3.81 -6.07
CA GLY A 183 -10.85 -4.43 -7.31
C GLY A 183 -10.35 -5.85 -7.54
N HIS A 184 -9.68 -6.05 -8.67
CA HIS A 184 -9.56 -7.36 -9.33
C HIS A 184 -8.77 -8.42 -8.56
N LYS A 185 -7.73 -8.03 -7.82
CA LYS A 185 -6.81 -8.98 -7.19
C LYS A 185 -7.08 -9.16 -5.69
N THR A 186 -8.07 -8.47 -5.13
CA THR A 186 -8.27 -8.43 -3.69
C THR A 186 -9.61 -9.05 -3.32
N THR A 187 -9.56 -10.11 -2.51
CA THR A 187 -10.73 -10.67 -1.85
C THR A 187 -10.70 -10.26 -0.39
N PHE A 188 -11.81 -9.71 0.12
CA PHE A 188 -11.92 -9.37 1.54
C PHE A 188 -12.67 -10.46 2.29
N ASN A 189 -12.05 -10.99 3.34
CA ASN A 189 -12.66 -12.00 4.21
C ASN A 189 -13.28 -11.33 5.43
N PHE A 190 -14.49 -11.76 5.79
CA PHE A 190 -15.18 -11.32 6.99
C PHE A 190 -15.73 -12.51 7.76
N ASN A 191 -15.61 -12.48 9.09
CA ASN A 191 -16.14 -13.53 9.97
C ASN A 191 -17.53 -13.16 10.52
N ARG A 192 -17.88 -11.86 10.58
CA ARG A 192 -19.16 -11.36 11.09
C ARG A 192 -19.79 -10.33 10.14
N MET A 193 -21.12 -10.34 10.03
CA MET A 193 -21.84 -9.39 9.17
C MET A 193 -21.64 -7.95 9.63
N GLN A 194 -21.48 -7.72 10.94
CA GLN A 194 -21.11 -6.43 11.50
C GLN A 194 -19.78 -5.90 10.95
N ASP A 195 -18.77 -6.77 10.80
CA ASP A 195 -17.45 -6.38 10.27
C ASP A 195 -17.56 -5.94 8.81
N LEU A 196 -18.32 -6.71 8.02
CA LEU A 196 -18.64 -6.37 6.63
C LEU A 196 -19.37 -5.01 6.55
N ARG A 197 -20.40 -4.80 7.36
CA ARG A 197 -21.15 -3.53 7.37
C ARG A 197 -20.28 -2.34 7.73
N LEU A 198 -19.46 -2.44 8.78
CA LEU A 198 -18.57 -1.37 9.22
C LEU A 198 -17.48 -1.09 8.17
N PHE A 199 -16.94 -2.13 7.54
CA PHE A 199 -16.04 -1.99 6.40
C PHE A 199 -16.69 -1.23 5.25
N LEU A 200 -17.86 -1.67 4.79
CA LEU A 200 -18.60 -1.05 3.69
C LEU A 200 -18.97 0.42 3.99
N SER A 201 -19.28 0.71 5.25
CA SER A 201 -19.54 2.08 5.71
C SER A 201 -18.28 2.94 5.63
N SER A 202 -17.12 2.38 6.00
CA SER A 202 -15.85 3.13 6.04
C SER A 202 -15.28 3.45 4.66
N ILE A 203 -15.43 2.55 3.67
CA ILE A 203 -14.94 2.79 2.30
C ILE A 203 -15.89 3.69 1.48
N ASN A 204 -17.09 3.92 1.99
CA ASN A 204 -18.10 4.81 1.42
C ASN A 204 -18.34 4.59 -0.09
N THR A 205 -18.11 5.61 -0.93
CA THR A 205 -18.36 5.53 -2.37
C THR A 205 -17.46 4.54 -3.07
N MET A 206 -16.32 4.14 -2.50
CA MET A 206 -15.39 3.18 -3.10
C MET A 206 -15.96 1.75 -3.17
N ARG A 207 -17.13 1.49 -2.56
CA ARG A 207 -17.89 0.23 -2.69
C ARG A 207 -18.07 -0.22 -4.14
N HIS A 208 -18.21 0.71 -5.09
CA HIS A 208 -18.39 0.38 -6.51
C HIS A 208 -17.17 -0.29 -7.16
N HIS A 209 -16.00 -0.26 -6.52
CA HIS A 209 -14.80 -0.97 -6.98
C HIS A 209 -14.75 -2.42 -6.49
N LEU A 210 -15.51 -2.80 -5.47
CA LEU A 210 -15.50 -4.14 -4.89
C LEU A 210 -15.83 -5.19 -5.94
N ARG A 211 -14.99 -6.23 -6.03
CA ARG A 211 -15.20 -7.37 -6.95
C ARG A 211 -15.41 -8.71 -6.25
N SER A 212 -14.75 -8.94 -5.12
CA SER A 212 -14.79 -10.23 -4.42
C SER A 212 -14.89 -10.03 -2.91
N ILE A 213 -15.92 -10.64 -2.30
CA ILE A 213 -16.12 -10.69 -0.86
C ILE A 213 -16.26 -12.15 -0.47
N ARG A 214 -15.64 -12.53 0.64
CA ARG A 214 -15.76 -13.86 1.21
C ARG A 214 -16.22 -13.76 2.66
N PHE A 215 -17.23 -14.51 3.00
CA PHE A 215 -17.79 -14.57 4.34
C PHE A 215 -17.43 -15.92 4.98
N VAL A 216 -16.33 -15.90 5.75
CA VAL A 216 -15.73 -17.07 6.43
C VAL A 216 -16.27 -17.12 7.84
N SER A 217 -17.56 -17.41 8.00
CA SER A 217 -18.17 -17.41 9.33
C SER A 217 -18.39 -18.84 9.84
N ASP A 218 -17.95 -19.07 11.07
CA ASP A 218 -18.46 -20.11 11.96
C ASP A 218 -19.66 -19.60 12.79
N TYR A 219 -19.96 -18.31 12.67
CA TYR A 219 -21.02 -17.64 13.41
C TYR A 219 -22.32 -17.62 12.61
N ARG A 220 -23.41 -17.39 13.33
CA ARG A 220 -24.76 -17.30 12.75
C ARG A 220 -24.87 -16.05 11.86
N TYR A 221 -25.66 -16.16 10.80
CA TYR A 221 -26.07 -15.00 10.02
C TYR A 221 -26.94 -14.08 10.87
N GLU A 222 -26.43 -12.90 11.19
CA GLU A 222 -27.16 -11.86 11.92
C GLU A 222 -28.05 -11.09 10.95
N GLN A 223 -29.34 -11.46 10.87
CA GLN A 223 -30.28 -10.92 9.87
C GLN A 223 -30.29 -9.38 9.79
N GLN A 224 -30.29 -8.69 10.93
CA GLN A 224 -30.30 -7.23 10.96
C GLN A 224 -29.01 -6.63 10.37
N GLU A 225 -27.85 -7.18 10.74
CA GLU A 225 -26.55 -6.73 10.24
C GLU A 225 -26.37 -7.08 8.76
N GLY A 226 -26.86 -8.26 8.34
CA GLY A 226 -26.87 -8.70 6.95
C GLY A 226 -27.71 -7.79 6.06
N ALA A 227 -28.95 -7.48 6.44
CA ALA A 227 -29.81 -6.55 5.71
C ALA A 227 -29.16 -5.16 5.53
N LEU A 228 -28.52 -4.63 6.59
CA LEU A 228 -27.80 -3.35 6.51
C LEU A 228 -26.53 -3.44 5.63
N ALA A 229 -25.78 -4.54 5.70
CA ALA A 229 -24.61 -4.76 4.86
C ALA A 229 -25.02 -4.84 3.37
N PHE A 230 -26.06 -5.61 3.04
CA PHE A 230 -26.56 -5.71 1.67
C PHE A 230 -27.16 -4.42 1.13
N TYR A 231 -27.80 -3.62 1.99
CA TYR A 231 -28.23 -2.27 1.62
C TYR A 231 -27.05 -1.38 1.18
N LEU A 232 -25.89 -1.50 1.83
CA LEU A 232 -24.67 -0.79 1.41
C LEU A 232 -24.06 -1.39 0.15
N LEU A 233 -24.10 -2.72 0.00
CA LEU A 233 -23.60 -3.43 -1.18
C LEU A 233 -24.35 -3.10 -2.46
N LYS A 234 -25.55 -2.51 -2.41
CA LYS A 234 -26.24 -2.07 -3.62
C LYS A 234 -25.37 -1.19 -4.53
N ASP A 235 -24.41 -0.45 -3.96
CA ASP A 235 -23.50 0.42 -4.72
C ASP A 235 -22.33 -0.35 -5.36
N ALA A 236 -22.12 -1.62 -4.99
CA ALA A 236 -21.06 -2.50 -5.48
C ALA A 236 -21.36 -3.05 -6.88
N THR A 237 -21.55 -2.16 -7.85
CA THR A 237 -21.95 -2.48 -9.23
C THR A 237 -20.93 -3.29 -10.05
N MET A 238 -19.75 -3.57 -9.49
CA MET A 238 -18.69 -4.39 -10.08
C MET A 238 -18.46 -5.70 -9.32
N LEU A 239 -19.31 -6.01 -8.32
CA LEU A 239 -19.18 -7.23 -7.53
C LEU A 239 -19.39 -8.45 -8.44
N ARG A 240 -18.43 -9.36 -8.42
CA ARG A 240 -18.41 -10.58 -9.24
C ARG A 240 -18.69 -11.82 -8.39
N SER A 241 -18.20 -11.81 -7.16
CA SER A 241 -18.31 -12.94 -6.24
C SER A 241 -18.55 -12.49 -4.81
N PHE A 242 -19.46 -13.21 -4.16
CA PHE A 242 -19.79 -13.18 -2.74
C PHE A 242 -19.80 -14.63 -2.26
N TYR A 243 -18.67 -15.06 -1.71
CA TYR A 243 -18.50 -16.42 -1.20
C TYR A 243 -19.12 -16.54 0.19
N LEU A 244 -19.95 -17.56 0.38
CA LEU A 244 -20.58 -17.89 1.66
C LEU A 244 -19.98 -19.21 2.16
N SER A 245 -19.51 -19.22 3.41
CA SER A 245 -19.11 -20.47 4.07
C SER A 245 -20.28 -21.45 4.13
N TYR A 246 -20.04 -22.71 3.75
CA TYR A 246 -21.03 -23.78 3.91
C TYR A 246 -21.57 -23.87 5.34
N ARG A 247 -20.76 -23.52 6.36
CA ARG A 247 -21.15 -23.59 7.78
C ARG A 247 -22.30 -22.66 8.15
N ILE A 248 -22.55 -21.63 7.36
CA ILE A 248 -23.69 -20.71 7.57
C ILE A 248 -25.01 -21.46 7.36
N PHE A 249 -25.03 -22.39 6.40
CA PHE A 249 -26.21 -23.20 6.07
C PHE A 249 -26.37 -24.39 7.01
N PHE A 250 -25.26 -24.96 7.48
CA PHE A 250 -25.22 -26.20 8.27
C PHE A 250 -24.78 -26.01 9.73
N GLY A 251 -24.87 -24.80 10.26
CA GLY A 251 -24.62 -24.51 11.66
C GLY A 251 -25.57 -25.29 12.58
N PRO A 252 -25.32 -25.29 13.91
CA PRO A 252 -26.09 -26.09 14.86
C PRO A 252 -27.61 -25.91 14.68
N PRO A 253 -28.40 -27.00 14.79
CA PRO A 253 -29.70 -27.23 14.13
C PRO A 253 -30.86 -26.32 14.55
N HIS A 254 -30.61 -25.30 15.35
CA HIS A 254 -31.66 -24.56 16.05
C HIS A 254 -32.23 -23.40 15.22
N LEU A 255 -31.57 -22.95 14.14
CA LEU A 255 -32.07 -21.92 13.23
C LEU A 255 -31.41 -22.06 11.85
N PRO A 256 -32.01 -22.76 10.88
CA PRO A 256 -31.46 -22.87 9.53
C PRO A 256 -31.40 -21.48 8.88
N PHE A 257 -30.29 -21.19 8.22
CA PHE A 257 -30.18 -20.02 7.36
C PHE A 257 -31.17 -20.13 6.22
N ASP A 258 -32.03 -19.12 6.06
CA ASP A 258 -33.01 -19.07 4.98
C ASP A 258 -32.41 -18.39 3.75
N ALA A 259 -32.20 -19.17 2.69
CA ALA A 259 -31.74 -18.67 1.41
C ALA A 259 -32.70 -17.60 0.82
N GLU A 260 -34.00 -17.70 1.08
CA GLU A 260 -34.96 -16.67 0.67
C GLU A 260 -34.72 -15.35 1.39
N GLN A 261 -34.35 -15.41 2.68
CA GLN A 261 -34.01 -14.21 3.45
C GLN A 261 -32.75 -13.54 2.91
N LEU A 262 -31.71 -14.30 2.56
CA LEU A 262 -30.52 -13.76 1.90
C LEU A 262 -30.86 -13.06 0.58
N VAL A 263 -31.69 -13.70 -0.25
CA VAL A 263 -32.12 -13.13 -1.54
C VAL A 263 -32.96 -11.87 -1.33
N ARG A 264 -33.78 -11.83 -0.28
CA ARG A 264 -34.56 -10.65 0.12
C ARG A 264 -33.65 -9.50 0.57
N ASP A 265 -32.67 -9.79 1.43
CA ASP A 265 -31.73 -8.79 1.94
C ASP A 265 -30.85 -8.23 0.81
N SER A 266 -30.44 -9.08 -0.13
CA SER A 266 -29.59 -8.73 -1.27
C SER A 266 -30.34 -8.20 -2.50
N GLU A 267 -31.65 -7.97 -2.41
CA GLU A 267 -32.48 -7.63 -3.57
C GLU A 267 -31.99 -6.36 -4.30
N GLY A 268 -31.59 -5.33 -3.55
CA GLY A 268 -31.05 -4.09 -4.14
C GLY A 268 -29.66 -4.27 -4.79
N LEU A 269 -28.84 -5.18 -4.27
CA LEU A 269 -27.56 -5.57 -4.88
C LEU A 269 -27.82 -6.30 -6.20
N LEU A 270 -28.68 -7.33 -6.18
CA LEU A 270 -29.01 -8.13 -7.36
C LEU A 270 -29.59 -7.29 -8.48
N GLU A 271 -30.48 -6.34 -8.15
CA GLU A 271 -31.02 -5.38 -9.12
C GLU A 271 -29.93 -4.54 -9.80
N ASN A 272 -29.03 -3.95 -9.02
CA ASN A 272 -27.98 -3.09 -9.56
C ASN A 272 -26.91 -3.86 -10.35
N LEU A 273 -26.62 -5.10 -9.96
CA LEU A 273 -25.76 -5.99 -10.74
C LEU A 273 -26.43 -6.38 -12.06
N TYR A 274 -27.73 -6.66 -12.06
CA TYR A 274 -28.49 -6.94 -13.28
C TYR A 274 -28.48 -5.76 -14.24
N LEU A 275 -28.74 -4.55 -13.74
CA LEU A 275 -28.64 -3.32 -14.53
C LEU A 275 -27.22 -3.07 -15.05
N SER A 276 -26.20 -3.45 -14.29
CA SER A 276 -24.79 -3.32 -14.71
C SER A 276 -24.44 -4.35 -15.79
N GLN A 277 -24.95 -5.57 -15.69
CA GLN A 277 -24.81 -6.61 -16.70
C GLN A 277 -25.48 -6.19 -18.02
N LEU A 278 -26.68 -5.60 -17.96
CA LEU A 278 -27.36 -5.04 -19.14
C LEU A 278 -26.58 -3.90 -19.81
N LYS A 279 -25.78 -3.16 -19.05
CA LYS A 279 -24.87 -2.12 -19.58
C LYS A 279 -23.57 -2.69 -20.17
N GLY A 280 -23.42 -4.01 -20.25
CA GLY A 280 -22.24 -4.66 -20.82
C GLY A 280 -21.01 -4.63 -19.93
N LYS A 281 -21.16 -4.46 -18.60
CA LYS A 281 -20.01 -4.52 -17.70
C LYS A 281 -19.43 -5.94 -17.65
N GLU A 282 -18.17 -6.06 -18.05
CA GLU A 282 -17.51 -7.35 -18.21
C GLU A 282 -17.33 -8.11 -16.88
N GLY A 283 -17.70 -9.40 -16.91
CA GLY A 283 -17.51 -10.35 -15.80
C GLY A 283 -18.53 -10.24 -14.66
N VAL A 284 -19.60 -9.46 -14.82
CA VAL A 284 -20.72 -9.43 -13.88
C VAL A 284 -21.78 -10.43 -14.34
N ASP A 285 -21.98 -11.51 -13.59
CA ASP A 285 -23.05 -12.47 -13.78
C ASP A 285 -23.86 -12.58 -12.49
N VAL A 286 -25.05 -11.99 -12.48
CA VAL A 286 -25.95 -11.95 -11.30
C VAL A 286 -26.26 -13.36 -10.78
N ARG A 287 -26.30 -14.37 -11.67
CA ARG A 287 -26.64 -15.75 -11.29
C ARG A 287 -25.50 -16.47 -10.58
N LYS A 288 -24.27 -15.95 -10.72
CA LYS A 288 -23.05 -16.52 -10.14
C LYS A 288 -22.45 -15.66 -9.03
N VAL A 289 -23.08 -14.53 -8.70
CA VAL A 289 -22.55 -13.63 -7.68
C VAL A 289 -22.44 -14.33 -6.33
N PHE A 290 -23.43 -15.13 -5.94
CA PHE A 290 -23.35 -15.93 -4.73
C PHE A 290 -22.77 -17.31 -5.05
N SER A 291 -21.75 -17.71 -4.30
CA SER A 291 -21.13 -19.03 -4.37
C SER A 291 -20.99 -19.59 -2.96
N ILE A 292 -21.23 -20.88 -2.78
CA ILE A 292 -21.00 -21.55 -1.50
C ILE A 292 -19.59 -22.14 -1.56
N GLU A 293 -18.72 -21.70 -0.66
CA GLU A 293 -17.39 -22.26 -0.53
C GLU A 293 -17.45 -23.40 0.49
N SER A 294 -17.22 -24.61 0.01
CA SER A 294 -16.72 -25.70 0.84
C SER A 294 -15.34 -25.23 1.30
N GLY A 295 -15.28 -24.57 2.45
CA GLY A 295 -13.99 -24.36 3.10
C GLY A 295 -13.27 -25.71 3.15
N ASP A 296 -11.93 -25.71 3.19
CA ASP A 296 -11.20 -26.91 3.58
C ASP A 296 -11.87 -27.39 4.86
N LEU A 297 -12.64 -28.47 4.71
CA LEU A 297 -13.22 -29.21 5.79
C LEU A 297 -11.99 -29.83 6.43
N GLY A 298 -11.23 -29.02 7.17
CA GLY A 298 -10.20 -29.47 8.08
C GLY A 298 -10.97 -30.48 8.89
N THR A 299 -10.75 -31.75 8.55
CA THR A 299 -11.62 -32.84 8.95
C THR A 299 -11.70 -32.70 10.44
N CYS A 300 -12.88 -32.32 10.95
CA CYS A 300 -13.09 -32.37 12.38
C CYS A 300 -12.58 -33.73 12.83
N ARG A 301 -11.79 -33.80 13.91
CA ARG A 301 -11.17 -35.06 14.35
C ARG A 301 -12.21 -36.18 14.50
N GLU A 302 -13.47 -35.81 14.77
CA GLU A 302 -14.63 -36.70 14.84
C GLU A 302 -15.26 -37.03 13.47
N CYS A 303 -15.11 -36.17 12.46
CA CYS A 303 -15.58 -36.42 11.08
C CYS A 303 -14.56 -37.18 10.22
N ALA A 304 -13.29 -37.27 10.64
CA ALA A 304 -12.25 -38.03 9.93
C ALA A 304 -12.54 -39.55 9.88
N THR A 305 -13.35 -40.06 10.81
CA THR A 305 -13.75 -41.48 10.86
C THR A 305 -14.96 -41.81 9.98
N HIS A 306 -15.70 -40.80 9.51
CA HIS A 306 -16.83 -40.95 8.60
C HIS A 306 -16.74 -39.91 7.48
N PRO A 307 -16.05 -40.22 6.35
CA PRO A 307 -15.98 -39.30 5.22
C PRO A 307 -17.41 -39.00 4.79
N PRO A 308 -17.85 -37.74 4.91
CA PRO A 308 -19.24 -37.44 4.76
C PRO A 308 -19.58 -37.39 3.27
N ARG A 309 -20.81 -37.77 2.90
CA ARG A 309 -21.39 -37.64 1.55
C ARG A 309 -21.61 -36.16 1.15
N LEU A 310 -20.70 -35.24 1.52
CA LEU A 310 -20.88 -33.79 1.46
C LEU A 310 -20.90 -33.21 0.05
N LEU A 311 -20.15 -33.79 -0.89
CA LEU A 311 -20.12 -33.30 -2.28
C LEU A 311 -21.52 -33.24 -2.92
N GLY A 312 -22.43 -34.16 -2.55
CA GLY A 312 -23.81 -34.15 -3.05
C GLY A 312 -24.72 -33.13 -2.38
N VAL A 313 -24.42 -32.73 -1.14
CA VAL A 313 -25.22 -31.77 -0.37
C VAL A 313 -24.86 -30.34 -0.79
N GLU A 314 -23.58 -30.06 -1.00
CA GLU A 314 -23.09 -28.76 -1.48
C GLU A 314 -23.64 -28.41 -2.86
N ALA A 315 -23.56 -29.36 -3.80
CA ALA A 315 -24.12 -29.16 -5.14
C ALA A 315 -25.63 -28.92 -5.10
N ARG A 316 -26.36 -29.56 -4.17
CA ARG A 316 -27.81 -29.39 -4.01
C ARG A 316 -28.16 -28.01 -3.44
N GLU A 317 -27.45 -27.54 -2.42
CA GLU A 317 -27.71 -26.22 -1.82
C GLU A 317 -27.24 -25.07 -2.70
N GLU A 318 -26.07 -25.20 -3.35
CA GLU A 318 -25.64 -24.21 -4.32
C GLU A 318 -26.65 -24.13 -5.48
N SER A 319 -27.14 -25.29 -5.94
CA SER A 319 -28.23 -25.35 -6.91
C SER A 319 -29.53 -24.75 -6.36
N GLY A 320 -29.84 -24.94 -5.08
CA GLY A 320 -31.00 -24.39 -4.40
C GLY A 320 -30.94 -22.86 -4.32
N LEU A 321 -29.85 -22.31 -3.80
CA LEU A 321 -29.61 -20.86 -3.76
C LEU A 321 -29.62 -20.26 -5.15
N ARG A 322 -28.94 -20.89 -6.13
CA ARG A 322 -28.98 -20.46 -7.53
C ARG A 322 -30.38 -20.53 -8.11
N ALA A 323 -31.17 -21.56 -7.78
CA ALA A 323 -32.55 -21.69 -8.23
C ALA A 323 -33.43 -20.56 -7.67
N VAL A 324 -33.34 -20.27 -6.36
CA VAL A 324 -34.08 -19.17 -5.73
C VAL A 324 -33.68 -17.82 -6.34
N ILE A 325 -32.38 -17.58 -6.56
CA ILE A 325 -31.89 -16.38 -7.24
C ILE A 325 -32.45 -16.31 -8.67
N CYS A 326 -32.34 -17.39 -9.44
CA CYS A 326 -32.81 -17.43 -10.82
C CYS A 326 -34.32 -17.22 -10.92
N GLU A 327 -35.11 -17.86 -10.05
CA GLU A 327 -36.56 -17.69 -9.97
C GLU A 327 -36.92 -16.24 -9.64
N ARG A 328 -36.26 -15.66 -8.62
CA ARG A 328 -36.52 -14.28 -8.21
C ARG A 328 -36.14 -13.29 -9.30
N VAL A 329 -34.99 -13.49 -9.93
CA VAL A 329 -34.53 -12.65 -11.04
C VAL A 329 -35.49 -12.76 -12.22
N ALA A 330 -35.91 -13.97 -12.60
CA ALA A 330 -36.86 -14.19 -13.69
C ALA A 330 -38.24 -13.57 -13.40
N LYS A 331 -38.73 -13.68 -12.16
CA LYS A 331 -40.03 -13.13 -11.73
C LYS A 331 -40.04 -11.62 -11.65
N LYS A 332 -38.98 -11.01 -11.11
CA LYS A 332 -38.93 -9.56 -10.82
C LYS A 332 -38.36 -8.76 -11.98
N TRP A 333 -37.37 -9.30 -12.68
CA TRP A 333 -36.73 -8.67 -13.84
C TRP A 333 -36.77 -9.62 -15.03
N PRO A 334 -37.97 -9.96 -15.54
CA PRO A 334 -38.07 -10.78 -16.74
C PRO A 334 -37.22 -10.14 -17.82
N GLN A 335 -36.36 -10.94 -18.45
CA GLN A 335 -35.60 -10.49 -19.61
C GLN A 335 -36.61 -9.95 -20.60
N LYS A 336 -36.76 -8.63 -20.67
CA LYS A 336 -37.43 -7.99 -21.79
C LYS A 336 -36.57 -8.38 -22.97
N SER A 337 -37.05 -9.35 -23.73
CA SER A 337 -36.53 -9.76 -25.04
C SER A 337 -36.58 -8.54 -25.98
N ARG A 338 -35.61 -7.65 -25.80
CA ARG A 338 -35.22 -6.52 -26.63
C ARG A 338 -33.71 -6.49 -26.43
N TRP A 339 -32.85 -6.86 -27.38
CA TRP A 339 -32.75 -6.53 -28.80
C TRP A 339 -31.93 -7.66 -29.48
N ARG A 340 -32.24 -8.17 -30.69
CA ARG A 340 -31.80 -7.68 -32.02
C ARG A 340 -30.49 -6.90 -32.08
#